data_AF-A0A2V6I558-F1
#
_entry.id   AF-A0A2V6I558-F1
#
_cell.length_a   1.000
_cell.length_b   1.000
_cell.length_c   1.000
_cell.angle_alpha   90.00
_cell.angle_beta   90.00
_cell.angle_gamma   90.00
#
_symmetry.space_group_name_H-M   'P 1'
#
loop_
_entity.id
_entity.type
_entity.pdbx_description
1 polymer ?
#
loop_
_entity_poly.entity_id
_entity_poly.type
_entity_poly.pdbx_seq_one_letter_code
_entity_poly.pdbx_strand_id
1 'polypeptide(L)' 'RNCEGMFIYYRDGALEKPLWDEVERTISDYFAYPGVREWWATRKHWLTDEFRAVVEAIISKNPEPKLYAAYNLDASSKA' A
#
# COMPACT_ATOMS: atom_id res chain seq x y z
N ARG A 1 -7.39 7.57 4.88
CA ARG A 1 -6.79 7.94 6.19
C ARG A 1 -5.33 7.53 6.11
N ASN A 2 -4.37 8.45 6.30
CA ASN A 2 -2.99 8.29 5.83
C ASN A 2 -2.30 7.07 6.47
N CYS A 3 -1.86 6.13 5.64
CA CYS A 3 -1.05 4.98 6.05
C CYS A 3 0.23 5.43 6.80
N GLU A 4 0.76 6.60 6.44
CA GLU A 4 1.87 7.24 7.14
C GLU A 4 1.56 7.56 8.60
N GLY A 5 0.34 7.99 8.94
CA GLY A 5 -0.03 8.24 10.34
C GLY A 5 0.00 6.96 11.17
N MET A 6 -0.46 5.84 10.58
CA MET A 6 -0.38 4.53 11.23
C MET A 6 1.07 4.05 11.37
N PHE A 7 1.91 4.32 10.37
CA PHE A 7 3.34 4.06 10.45
C PHE A 7 4.00 4.83 11.60
N ILE A 8 3.68 6.13 11.75
CA ILE A 8 4.20 6.96 12.84
C ILE A 8 3.78 6.37 14.19
N TYR A 9 2.51 6.00 14.38
CA TYR A 9 2.08 5.37 15.62
C TYR A 9 2.76 4.03 15.88
N TYR A 10 2.98 3.22 14.85
CA TYR A 10 3.71 1.95 14.98
C TYR A 10 5.17 2.17 15.39
N ARG A 11 5.87 3.08 14.70
CA ARG A 11 7.26 3.45 14.99
C ARG A 11 7.41 3.99 16.41
N ASP A 12 6.46 4.80 16.86
CA ASP A 12 6.46 5.41 18.19
C ASP A 12 5.94 4.45 19.29
N GLY A 13 5.60 3.20 18.94
CA GLY A 13 5.14 2.17 19.88
C GLY A 13 3.68 2.31 20.35
N ALA A 14 2.92 3.23 19.77
CA ALA A 14 1.51 3.48 20.07
C ALA A 14 0.55 2.57 19.28
N LEU A 15 1.01 1.95 18.19
CA LEU A 15 0.26 0.95 17.42
C LEU A 15 0.93 -0.41 17.57
N GLU A 16 0.14 -1.42 17.95
CA GLU A 16 0.65 -2.79 18.08
C GLU A 16 1.03 -3.38 16.72
N LYS A 17 2.07 -4.24 16.72
CA LYS A 17 2.56 -4.89 15.51
C LYS A 17 1.47 -5.61 14.70
N PRO A 18 0.52 -6.37 15.28
CA PRO A 18 -0.50 -7.06 14.49
C PRO A 18 -1.39 -6.11 13.67
N LEU A 19 -1.68 -4.91 14.21
CA LEU A 19 -2.45 -3.87 13.50
C LEU A 19 -1.61 -3.25 12.39
N TRP A 20 -0.33 -3.00 12.64
CA TRP A 20 0.59 -2.54 11.60
C TRP A 20 0.72 -3.56 10.46
N ASP A 21 0.84 -4.85 10.78
CA ASP A 21 0.95 -5.93 9.79
C ASP A 21 -0.30 -5.97 8.88
N GLU A 22 -1.49 -5.63 9.40
CA GLU A 22 -2.72 -5.50 8.60
C GLU A 22 -2.67 -4.29 7.64
N VAL A 23 -2.16 -3.16 8.12
CA VAL A 23 -1.92 -1.98 7.30
C VAL A 23 -0.91 -2.29 6.19
N GLU A 24 0.20 -2.96 6.49
CA GLU A 24 1.19 -3.38 5.49
C GLU A 24 0.62 -4.31 4.43
N ARG A 25 -0.23 -5.28 4.82
CA ARG A 25 -0.93 -6.15 3.86
C ARG A 25 -1.84 -5.34 2.93
N THR A 26 -2.55 -4.36 3.48
CA THR A 26 -3.43 -3.47 2.69
C THR A 26 -2.63 -2.61 1.72
N ILE A 27 -1.51 -2.02 2.16
CA ILE A 27 -0.59 -1.28 1.29
C ILE A 27 -0.06 -2.22 0.20
N SER A 28 0.40 -3.42 0.56
CA SER A 28 0.92 -4.41 -0.39
C SER A 28 -0.06 -4.72 -1.50
N ASP A 29 -1.35 -4.92 -1.17
CA ASP A 29 -2.38 -5.20 -2.16
C ASP A 29 -2.64 -4.00 -3.09
N TYR A 30 -2.75 -2.78 -2.53
CA TYR A 30 -2.92 -1.57 -3.36
C TYR A 30 -1.75 -1.35 -4.31
N PHE A 31 -0.52 -1.54 -3.84
CA PHE A 31 0.68 -1.34 -4.65
C PHE A 31 0.96 -2.47 -5.64
N ALA A 32 0.13 -3.51 -5.67
CA ALA A 32 0.11 -4.47 -6.78
C ALA A 32 -0.49 -3.88 -8.06
N TYR A 33 -1.29 -2.80 -7.96
CA TYR A 33 -1.97 -2.19 -9.10
C TYR A 33 -1.13 -1.11 -9.78
N PRO A 34 -1.01 -1.11 -11.13
CA PRO A 34 -0.21 -0.13 -11.87
C PRO A 34 -0.57 1.33 -11.58
N GLY A 35 -1.88 1.67 -11.54
CA GLY A 35 -2.33 3.04 -11.28
C GLY A 35 -1.91 3.57 -9.91
N VAL A 36 -1.81 2.70 -8.89
CA VAL A 36 -1.32 3.08 -7.56
C VAL A 36 0.20 3.34 -7.61
N ARG A 37 0.96 2.53 -8.36
CA ARG A 37 2.41 2.75 -8.57
C ARG A 37 2.68 4.07 -9.30
N GLU A 38 1.87 4.41 -10.30
CA GLU A 38 1.96 5.70 -11.03
C GLU A 38 1.62 6.89 -10.11
N TRP A 39 0.55 6.76 -9.33
CA TRP A 39 0.19 7.75 -8.31
C TRP A 39 1.33 7.95 -7.31
N TRP A 40 1.96 6.86 -6.85
CA TRP A 40 3.09 6.90 -5.94
C TRP A 40 4.31 7.60 -6.54
N ALA A 41 4.69 7.25 -7.76
CA ALA A 41 5.84 7.83 -8.45
C ALA A 41 5.76 9.37 -8.52
N THR A 42 4.55 9.90 -8.68
CA THR A 42 4.31 11.35 -8.78
C THR A 42 4.15 12.07 -7.45
N ARG A 43 3.76 11.37 -6.37
CA ARG A 43 3.33 12.00 -5.10
C ARG A 43 4.09 11.54 -3.85
N LYS A 44 4.99 10.56 -3.95
CA LYS A 44 5.78 10.09 -2.79
C LYS A 44 6.53 11.22 -2.08
N HIS A 45 6.87 12.31 -2.78
CA HIS A 45 7.52 13.49 -2.19
C HIS A 45 6.69 14.24 -1.15
N TRP A 46 5.38 13.95 -1.01
CA TRP A 46 4.56 14.49 0.07
C TRP A 46 4.73 13.76 1.40
N LEU A 47 5.40 12.61 1.39
CA LEU A 47 5.54 11.72 2.52
C LEU A 47 6.98 11.75 3.06
N THR A 48 7.12 11.39 4.33
CA THR A 48 8.39 11.26 5.04
C THR A 48 9.28 10.18 4.42
N ASP A 49 10.59 10.36 4.51
CA ASP A 49 11.60 9.44 3.99
C ASP A 49 11.47 8.03 4.56
N GLU A 50 11.19 7.94 5.86
CA GLU A 50 11.00 6.68 6.57
C GLU A 50 9.80 5.91 6.02
N PHE A 51 8.65 6.57 5.88
CA PHE A 51 7.45 5.93 5.33
C PHE A 51 7.64 5.57 3.86
N ARG A 52 8.33 6.41 3.08
CA ARG A 52 8.72 6.07 1.71
C ARG A 52 9.54 4.79 1.65
N ALA A 53 10.53 4.62 2.51
CA ALA A 53 11.37 3.43 2.54
C ALA A 53 10.55 2.15 2.80
N VAL A 54 9.56 2.21 3.70
CA VAL A 54 8.62 1.11 3.94
C VAL A 54 7.85 0.74 2.66
N VAL A 55 7.24 1.73 2.00
CA VAL A 55 6.45 1.48 0.79
C VAL A 55 7.32 0.97 -0.35
N GLU A 56 8.52 1.51 -0.57
CA GLU A 56 9.45 1.03 -1.59
C GLU A 56 9.89 -0.42 -1.32
N ALA A 57 10.11 -0.80 -0.05
CA ALA A 57 10.40 -2.18 0.35
C ALA A 57 9.21 -3.14 0.13
N ILE A 58 7.98 -2.63 0.15
CA ILE A 58 6.78 -3.39 -0.21
C ILE A 58 6.71 -3.57 -1.73
N ILE A 59 6.89 -2.49 -2.50
CA ILE A 59 6.89 -2.52 -3.97
C ILE A 59 7.97 -3.49 -4.51
N SER A 60 9.17 -3.50 -3.91
CA SER A 60 10.28 -4.35 -4.35
C SER A 60 10.00 -5.85 -4.20
N LYS A 61 9.03 -6.24 -3.35
CA LYS A 61 8.58 -7.63 -3.22
C LYS A 61 7.65 -8.07 -4.36
N ASN A 62 7.32 -7.16 -5.27
CA ASN A 62 6.41 -7.35 -6.39
C ASN A 62 5.09 -8.02 -5.99
N PRO A 63 4.24 -7.32 -5.21
CA PRO A 63 3.04 -7.90 -4.66
C PRO A 63 2.02 -8.26 -5.74
N GLU A 64 1.25 -9.32 -5.49
CA GLU A 64 0.18 -9.79 -6.36
C GLU A 64 -1.16 -9.09 -6.06
N PRO A 65 -1.92 -8.68 -7.08
CA PRO A 65 -3.19 -7.97 -6.88
C PRO A 65 -4.29 -8.94 -6.45
N LYS A 66 -4.81 -8.77 -5.23
CA LYS A 66 -5.85 -9.64 -4.65
C LYS A 66 -7.16 -8.89 -4.38
N LEU A 67 -7.12 -7.56 -4.26
CA LEU A 67 -8.27 -6.73 -3.91
C LEU A 67 -9.50 -7.00 -4.79
N TYR A 68 -9.29 -7.09 -6.10
CA TYR A 68 -10.36 -7.29 -7.07
C TYR A 68 -10.58 -8.75 -7.48
N ALA A 69 -9.79 -9.69 -6.96
CA ALA A 69 -9.93 -11.10 -7.32
C ALA A 69 -11.32 -11.66 -6.98
N ALA A 70 -11.96 -11.14 -5.93
CA ALA A 70 -13.31 -11.53 -5.52
C ALA A 70 -14.43 -11.00 -6.45
N TYR A 71 -14.14 -10.00 -7.31
CA TYR A 71 -15.15 -9.27 -8.09
C TYR A 71 -15.23 -9.68 -9.57
N ASN A 72 -14.41 -10.64 -10.02
CA ASN A 72 -14.36 -11.14 -11.41
C ASN A 72 -14.51 -10.03 -12.48
N LEU A 73 -13.62 -9.02 -12.42
CA LEU A 73 -13.69 -7.82 -13.26
C LEU A 73 -13.33 -8.05 -14.74
N ASP A 74 -12.92 -9.26 -15.13
CA ASP A 74 -12.67 -9.59 -16.54
C ASP A 74 -13.94 -9.51 -17.40
N ALA A 75 -15.13 -9.58 -16.79
CA ALA A 75 -16.41 -9.50 -17.47
C ALA A 75 -16.82 -8.09 -17.95
N SER A 76 -16.18 -7.02 -17.45
CA SER A 76 -16.60 -5.63 -17.71
C SER A 76 -15.77 -4.88 -18.75
N SER A 77 -14.83 -5.54 -19.45
CA SER A 77 -13.99 -4.90 -20.48
C SER A 77 -14.62 -4.79 -21.88
N LYS A 78 -15.93 -5.05 -22.03
CA LYS A 78 -16.66 -4.83 -23.30
C LYS A 78 -17.74 -3.76 -23.12
N ALA A 79 -17.36 -2.50 -23.33
CA ALA A 79 -18.28 -1.41 -23.63
C ALA A 79 -17.61 -0.48 -24.65
#